data_AF-A0A7R7CEI2-F1
#
_entry.id   AF-A0A7R7CEI2-F1
#
_cell.length_a   1.000
_cell.length_b   1.000
_cell.length_c   1.000
_cell.angle_alpha   90.00
_cell.angle_beta   90.00
_cell.angle_gamma   90.00
#
_symmetry.space_group_name_H-M   'P 1'
#
loop_
_entity.id
_entity.type
_entity.pdbx_description
1 polymer ?
#
loop_
_entity_poly.entity_id
_entity_poly.type
_entity_poly.pdbx_seq_one_letter_code
_entity_poly.pdbx_strand_id
1 'polypeptide(L)'
;MPRLKSEPSRPIRSMEELLAVAMAMEKDSADRYAGLAGRMRAAGRPELADVFEQLVAEETGHMDMVAAWSKQIGLRPEVLHAGPAPEGVFDDEGIGLVSPELVEAYRSLAIAVRNEERAFAFWSYVAAQNASPEIRQAAERMAREELEHAKTLRRARRKAFFAGRHAGATVREPHDLAELELEVCRKLEQCADKHQGANDYRALALEARKLSHDLASDPLQDPAPVGLPPPRSLDALCEWLVDYYIEAGETLPSQAARERAQALATIAVRRLATVRHLEEGRE
;
A
#
# COMPACT_ATOMS: atom_id res chain seq x y z
N MET A 1 11.63 -7.89 -4.02
CA MET A 1 12.26 -7.00 -5.02
C MET A 1 12.85 -5.78 -4.34
N PRO A 2 13.95 -5.19 -4.86
CA PRO A 2 14.48 -3.92 -4.36
C PRO A 2 13.43 -2.84 -4.55
N ARG A 3 13.08 -2.10 -3.48
CA ARG A 3 12.08 -1.02 -3.57
C ARG A 3 12.65 0.24 -4.19
N LEU A 4 13.95 0.46 -4.06
CA LEU A 4 14.66 1.56 -4.69
C LEU A 4 14.99 1.19 -6.14
N LYS A 5 14.68 2.09 -7.08
CA LYS A 5 15.04 1.93 -8.51
C LYS A 5 16.56 2.07 -8.74
N SER A 6 17.25 2.73 -7.82
CA SER A 6 18.70 2.88 -7.75
C SER A 6 19.11 3.10 -6.30
N GLU A 7 20.29 2.63 -5.90
CA GLU A 7 20.88 3.09 -4.62
C GLU A 7 21.02 4.62 -4.66
N PRO A 8 20.75 5.32 -3.54
CA PRO A 8 20.98 6.76 -3.47
C PRO A 8 22.43 7.05 -3.84
N SER A 9 22.64 7.70 -4.97
CA SER A 9 23.94 7.84 -5.64
C SER A 9 24.98 8.61 -4.84
N ARG A 10 24.57 9.27 -3.75
CA ARG A 10 25.44 10.01 -2.84
C ARG A 10 25.03 9.80 -1.38
N PRO A 11 25.96 9.39 -0.49
CA PRO A 11 25.70 9.34 0.95
C PRO A 11 25.44 10.75 1.49
N ILE A 12 24.45 10.90 2.37
CA ILE A 12 24.19 12.14 3.12
C ILE A 12 25.29 12.28 4.19
N ARG A 13 26.07 13.36 4.12
CA ARG A 13 27.29 13.55 4.94
C ARG A 13 27.13 14.57 6.06
N SER A 14 26.05 15.34 6.05
CA SER A 14 25.79 16.37 7.05
C SER A 14 24.31 16.51 7.36
N MET A 15 24.00 17.13 8.50
CA MET A 15 22.63 17.50 8.85
C MET A 15 22.06 18.53 7.87
N GLU A 16 22.92 19.39 7.31
CA GLU A 16 22.55 20.35 6.28
C GLU A 16 22.01 19.65 5.02
N GLU A 17 22.76 18.66 4.52
CA GLU A 17 22.33 17.84 3.38
C GLU A 17 21.06 17.05 3.72
N LEU A 18 20.92 16.52 4.94
CA LEU A 18 19.72 15.79 5.36
C LEU A 18 18.47 16.67 5.33
N LEU A 19 18.53 17.86 5.92
CA LEU A 19 17.37 18.75 6.01
C LEU A 19 17.00 19.34 4.66
N ALA A 20 17.97 19.61 3.78
CA ALA A 20 17.69 20.03 2.41
C ALA A 20 16.95 18.93 1.63
N VAL A 21 17.43 17.67 1.73
CA VAL A 21 16.75 16.53 1.10
C VAL A 21 15.36 16.30 1.68
N ALA A 22 15.21 16.38 3.01
CA ALA A 22 13.91 16.26 3.67
C ALA A 22 12.95 17.32 3.13
N MET A 23 13.32 18.60 3.15
CA MET A 23 12.48 19.68 2.62
C MET A 23 12.09 19.45 1.16
N ALA A 24 13.01 18.99 0.32
CA ALA A 24 12.72 18.71 -1.09
C ALA A 24 11.73 17.55 -1.27
N MET A 25 11.89 16.46 -0.49
CA MET A 25 10.99 15.31 -0.53
C MET A 25 9.59 15.66 -0.01
N GLU A 26 9.51 16.32 1.13
CA GLU A 26 8.24 16.78 1.74
C GLU A 26 7.47 17.70 0.79
N LYS A 27 8.17 18.64 0.15
CA LYS A 27 7.57 19.54 -0.83
C LYS A 27 7.04 18.79 -2.06
N ASP A 28 7.83 17.87 -2.63
CA ASP A 28 7.39 17.08 -3.79
C ASP A 28 6.18 16.22 -3.44
N SER A 29 6.17 15.60 -2.24
CA SER A 29 5.03 14.85 -1.72
C SER A 29 3.77 15.72 -1.60
N ALA A 30 3.87 16.89 -0.97
CA ALA A 30 2.77 17.84 -0.83
C ALA A 30 2.21 18.30 -2.18
N ASP A 31 3.07 18.67 -3.13
CA ASP A 31 2.66 19.12 -4.46
C ASP A 31 1.94 17.98 -5.23
N ARG A 32 2.43 16.73 -5.11
CA ARG A 32 1.81 15.53 -5.72
C ARG A 32 0.46 15.21 -5.10
N TYR A 33 0.35 15.24 -3.77
CA TYR A 33 -0.92 14.99 -3.08
C TYR A 33 -1.95 16.08 -3.36
N ALA A 34 -1.54 17.34 -3.46
CA ALA A 34 -2.42 18.42 -3.89
C ALA A 34 -2.96 18.18 -5.32
N GLY A 35 -2.10 17.73 -6.24
CA GLY A 35 -2.51 17.35 -7.59
C GLY A 35 -3.49 16.16 -7.61
N LEU A 36 -3.27 15.16 -6.77
CA LEU A 36 -4.14 13.99 -6.61
C LEU A 36 -5.51 14.37 -6.01
N ALA A 37 -5.51 15.19 -4.95
CA ALA A 37 -6.73 15.72 -4.35
C ALA A 37 -7.59 16.46 -5.39
N GLY A 38 -6.98 17.34 -6.17
CA GLY A 38 -7.65 18.06 -7.25
C GLY A 38 -8.29 17.14 -8.28
N ARG A 39 -7.57 16.07 -8.71
CA ARG A 39 -8.13 15.06 -9.61
C ARG A 39 -9.30 14.31 -8.99
N MET A 40 -9.20 13.88 -7.72
CA MET A 40 -10.29 13.17 -7.03
C MET A 40 -11.54 14.04 -6.90
N ARG A 41 -11.40 15.34 -6.59
CA ARG A 41 -12.53 16.28 -6.58
C ARG A 41 -13.16 16.43 -7.96
N ALA A 42 -12.35 16.63 -9.00
CA ALA A 42 -12.84 16.74 -10.38
C ALA A 42 -13.58 15.46 -10.84
N ALA A 43 -13.15 14.30 -10.35
CA ALA A 43 -13.79 13.00 -10.60
C ALA A 43 -15.01 12.71 -9.70
N GLY A 44 -15.47 13.66 -8.87
CA GLY A 44 -16.64 13.49 -8.00
C GLY A 44 -16.42 12.53 -6.83
N ARG A 45 -15.17 12.40 -6.34
CA ARG A 45 -14.77 11.50 -5.24
C ARG A 45 -14.28 12.31 -4.03
N PRO A 46 -15.15 13.07 -3.33
CA PRO A 46 -14.74 13.97 -2.24
C PRO A 46 -14.06 13.23 -1.10
N GLU A 47 -14.55 12.06 -0.70
CA GLU A 47 -13.94 11.27 0.39
C GLU A 47 -12.48 10.88 0.11
N LEU A 48 -12.11 10.69 -1.17
CA LEU A 48 -10.71 10.40 -1.54
C LEU A 48 -9.88 11.68 -1.67
N ALA A 49 -10.50 12.78 -2.07
CA ALA A 49 -9.84 14.08 -2.04
C ALA A 49 -9.45 14.44 -0.61
N ASP A 50 -10.35 14.24 0.36
CA ASP A 50 -10.10 14.51 1.78
C ASP A 50 -8.89 13.72 2.31
N VAL A 51 -8.70 12.47 1.88
CA VAL A 51 -7.51 11.67 2.24
C VAL A 51 -6.23 12.33 1.73
N PHE A 52 -6.20 12.76 0.47
CA PHE A 52 -5.02 13.41 -0.09
C PHE A 52 -4.80 14.81 0.50
N GLU A 53 -5.86 15.55 0.83
CA GLU A 53 -5.77 16.85 1.51
C GLU A 53 -5.23 16.73 2.93
N GLN A 54 -5.60 15.65 3.65
CA GLN A 54 -5.00 15.34 4.94
C GLN A 54 -3.48 15.10 4.80
N LEU A 55 -3.05 14.30 3.81
CA LEU A 55 -1.63 14.08 3.56
C LEU A 55 -0.91 15.40 3.22
N VAL A 56 -1.49 16.27 2.39
CA VAL A 56 -0.91 17.62 2.13
C VAL A 56 -0.69 18.40 3.44
N ALA A 57 -1.65 18.34 4.37
CA ALA A 57 -1.52 19.01 5.65
C ALA A 57 -0.42 18.40 6.53
N GLU A 58 -0.27 17.07 6.51
CA GLU A 58 0.80 16.33 7.19
C GLU A 58 2.18 16.74 6.63
N GLU A 59 2.38 16.70 5.31
CA GLU A 59 3.65 17.10 4.67
C GLU A 59 3.98 18.58 4.90
N THR A 60 2.97 19.45 4.88
CA THR A 60 3.18 20.88 5.20
C THR A 60 3.66 21.05 6.65
N GLY A 61 3.10 20.26 7.58
CA GLY A 61 3.57 20.21 8.96
C GLY A 61 5.02 19.70 9.09
N HIS A 62 5.40 18.71 8.29
CA HIS A 62 6.77 18.22 8.23
C HIS A 62 7.75 19.27 7.69
N MET A 63 7.36 20.01 6.65
CA MET A 63 8.14 21.15 6.15
C MET A 63 8.37 22.20 7.25
N ASP A 64 7.33 22.54 8.03
CA ASP A 64 7.45 23.46 9.16
C ASP A 64 8.42 22.93 10.24
N MET A 65 8.37 21.62 10.52
CA MET A 65 9.30 20.97 11.45
C MET A 65 10.75 21.03 10.94
N VAL A 66 11.00 20.70 9.67
CA VAL A 66 12.33 20.78 9.04
C VAL A 66 12.86 22.22 9.07
N ALA A 67 12.00 23.21 8.80
CA ALA A 67 12.35 24.62 8.88
C ALA A 67 12.68 25.06 10.32
N ALA A 68 11.95 24.57 11.32
CA ALA A 68 12.23 24.84 12.73
C ALA A 68 13.56 24.22 13.17
N TRP A 69 13.85 22.98 12.76
CA TRP A 69 15.13 22.31 13.04
C TRP A 69 16.31 23.03 12.42
N SER A 70 16.18 23.44 11.15
CA SER A 70 17.21 24.23 10.45
C SER A 70 17.58 25.50 11.23
N LYS A 71 16.58 26.23 11.75
CA LYS A 71 16.80 27.41 12.60
C LYS A 71 17.52 27.07 13.90
N GLN A 72 17.18 25.95 14.54
CA GLN A 72 17.80 25.53 15.81
C GLN A 72 19.30 25.25 15.67
N ILE A 73 19.72 24.70 14.53
CA ILE A 73 21.13 24.41 14.25
C ILE A 73 21.85 25.55 13.53
N GLY A 74 21.20 26.72 13.38
CA GLY A 74 21.79 27.92 12.80
C GLY A 74 22.02 27.86 11.29
N LEU A 75 21.33 26.95 10.58
CA LEU A 75 21.37 26.92 9.13
C LEU A 75 20.55 28.06 8.54
N ARG A 76 21.00 28.53 7.37
CA ARG A 76 20.30 29.60 6.66
C ARG A 76 19.10 29.02 5.89
N PRO A 77 17.96 29.73 5.80
CA PRO A 77 16.77 29.24 5.10
C PRO A 77 17.03 28.85 3.64
N GLU A 78 17.96 29.53 2.96
CA GLU A 78 18.28 29.30 1.56
C GLU A 78 18.84 27.90 1.28
N VAL A 79 19.40 27.25 2.29
CA VAL A 79 19.91 25.87 2.25
C VAL A 79 18.78 24.87 2.04
N LEU A 80 17.59 25.13 2.59
CA LEU A 80 16.44 24.23 2.49
C LEU A 80 15.80 24.25 1.09
N HIS A 81 16.18 25.20 0.24
CA HIS A 81 15.72 25.29 -1.15
C HIS A 81 16.66 24.60 -2.15
N ALA A 82 17.64 23.84 -1.66
CA ALA A 82 18.69 23.25 -2.48
C ALA A 82 18.23 21.98 -3.22
N GLY A 83 17.61 22.17 -4.38
CA GLY A 83 17.53 21.17 -5.43
C GLY A 83 16.29 20.26 -5.42
N PRO A 84 16.12 19.45 -6.49
CA PRO A 84 15.00 18.52 -6.60
C PRO A 84 15.14 17.36 -5.61
N ALA A 85 14.01 16.72 -5.28
CA ALA A 85 14.01 15.48 -4.51
C ALA A 85 14.90 14.40 -5.18
N PRO A 86 15.47 13.44 -4.42
CA PRO A 86 16.33 12.41 -4.97
C PRO A 86 15.65 11.62 -6.10
N GLU A 87 16.37 11.41 -7.20
CA GLU A 87 15.85 10.67 -8.35
C GLU A 87 15.42 9.24 -7.96
N GLY A 88 14.27 8.82 -8.49
CA GLY A 88 13.76 7.46 -8.30
C GLY A 88 13.02 7.21 -6.98
N VAL A 89 12.91 8.19 -6.07
CA VAL A 89 12.06 8.09 -4.87
C VAL A 89 10.59 8.31 -5.25
N PHE A 90 10.31 9.35 -6.03
CA PHE A 90 8.98 9.63 -6.54
C PHE A 90 8.94 9.38 -8.06
N ASP A 91 7.91 8.66 -8.51
CA ASP A 91 7.66 8.39 -9.93
C ASP A 91 6.15 8.39 -10.16
N ASP A 92 5.73 9.13 -11.17
CA ASP A 92 4.35 9.32 -11.61
C ASP A 92 3.80 8.07 -12.31
N GLU A 93 4.65 7.08 -12.61
CA GLU A 93 4.34 5.80 -13.27
C GLU A 93 3.40 5.97 -14.50
N GLY A 94 3.48 7.12 -15.21
CA GLY A 94 2.70 7.39 -16.41
C GLY A 94 1.21 7.74 -16.19
N ILE A 95 0.81 8.25 -15.01
CA ILE A 95 -0.59 8.65 -14.69
C ILE A 95 -1.23 9.55 -15.77
N GLY A 96 -0.47 10.36 -16.49
CA GLY A 96 -0.98 11.32 -17.49
C GLY A 96 -1.53 10.74 -18.80
N LEU A 97 -1.55 9.42 -19.00
CA LEU A 97 -1.81 8.77 -20.29
C LEU A 97 -3.10 7.92 -20.38
N VAL A 98 -4.02 7.92 -19.40
CA VAL A 98 -5.13 6.93 -19.34
C VAL A 98 -6.49 7.54 -18.96
N SER A 99 -7.59 7.01 -19.53
CA SER A 99 -9.00 7.45 -19.42
C SER A 99 -9.86 6.50 -18.52
N PRO A 100 -11.08 6.83 -18.04
CA PRO A 100 -11.29 7.60 -16.79
C PRO A 100 -12.19 6.95 -15.70
N GLU A 101 -12.88 5.82 -15.89
CA GLU A 101 -14.11 5.61 -15.06
C GLU A 101 -13.99 4.81 -13.75
N LEU A 102 -13.15 3.78 -13.61
CA LEU A 102 -13.07 3.02 -12.33
C LEU A 102 -11.67 2.55 -11.95
N VAL A 103 -10.68 3.12 -12.62
CA VAL A 103 -9.29 2.68 -12.56
C VAL A 103 -8.37 3.77 -12.01
N GLU A 104 -8.84 5.01 -11.90
CA GLU A 104 -8.01 6.15 -11.48
C GLU A 104 -7.75 6.19 -9.98
N ALA A 105 -8.76 6.01 -9.12
CA ALA A 105 -8.61 6.11 -7.67
C ALA A 105 -7.73 5.00 -7.06
N TYR A 106 -8.04 3.73 -7.35
CA TYR A 106 -7.27 2.59 -6.84
C TYR A 106 -5.80 2.64 -7.31
N ARG A 107 -5.56 2.93 -8.60
CA ARG A 107 -4.19 3.04 -9.13
C ARG A 107 -3.46 4.26 -8.58
N SER A 108 -4.13 5.41 -8.47
CA SER A 108 -3.54 6.61 -7.86
C SER A 108 -3.07 6.34 -6.44
N LEU A 109 -3.90 5.66 -5.64
CA LEU A 109 -3.54 5.25 -4.28
C LEU A 109 -2.44 4.17 -4.28
N ALA A 110 -2.44 3.24 -5.24
CA ALA A 110 -1.38 2.24 -5.36
C ALA A 110 -0.01 2.88 -5.66
N ILE A 111 0.02 3.88 -6.55
CA ILE A 111 1.23 4.64 -6.89
C ILE A 111 1.68 5.47 -5.69
N ALA A 112 0.75 6.16 -5.00
CA ALA A 112 1.04 6.88 -3.76
C ALA A 112 1.65 5.95 -2.70
N VAL A 113 1.08 4.76 -2.47
CA VAL A 113 1.69 3.76 -1.56
C VAL A 113 3.12 3.40 -1.98
N ARG A 114 3.39 3.25 -3.28
CA ARG A 114 4.75 2.93 -3.77
C ARG A 114 5.72 4.09 -3.54
N ASN A 115 5.28 5.32 -3.73
CA ASN A 115 6.07 6.52 -3.41
C ASN A 115 6.48 6.51 -1.94
N GLU A 116 5.53 6.31 -1.03
CA GLU A 116 5.80 6.22 0.41
C GLU A 116 6.73 5.06 0.77
N GLU A 117 6.53 3.89 0.15
CA GLU A 117 7.43 2.75 0.35
C GLU A 117 8.87 3.01 -0.12
N ARG A 118 9.04 3.83 -1.17
CA ARG A 118 10.35 4.26 -1.66
C ARG A 118 10.98 5.31 -0.76
N ALA A 119 10.19 6.27 -0.27
CA ALA A 119 10.64 7.25 0.71
C ALA A 119 11.09 6.57 2.02
N PHE A 120 10.29 5.62 2.53
CA PHE A 120 10.68 4.79 3.67
C PHE A 120 12.01 4.05 3.45
N ALA A 121 12.18 3.43 2.27
CA ALA A 121 13.41 2.71 1.94
C ALA A 121 14.61 3.66 1.83
N PHE A 122 14.41 4.86 1.29
CA PHE A 122 15.42 5.92 1.22
C PHE A 122 15.88 6.33 2.63
N TRP A 123 14.95 6.68 3.52
CA TRP A 123 15.30 7.09 4.88
C TRP A 123 15.92 5.98 5.71
N SER A 124 15.44 4.74 5.53
CA SER A 124 16.05 3.55 6.15
C SER A 124 17.49 3.34 5.68
N TYR A 125 17.77 3.58 4.39
CA TYR A 125 19.12 3.51 3.85
C TYR A 125 20.02 4.62 4.42
N VAL A 126 19.52 5.86 4.53
CA VAL A 126 20.25 6.97 5.16
C VAL A 126 20.58 6.65 6.62
N ALA A 127 19.62 6.11 7.39
CA ALA A 127 19.82 5.72 8.78
C ALA A 127 20.84 4.59 8.96
N ALA A 128 20.89 3.65 8.01
CA ALA A 128 21.78 2.48 8.04
C ALA A 128 23.21 2.76 7.57
N GLN A 129 23.44 3.87 6.85
CA GLN A 129 24.78 4.29 6.45
C GLN A 129 25.57 4.83 7.64
N ASN A 130 26.88 5.07 7.44
CA ASN A 130 27.83 5.57 8.45
C ASN A 130 27.53 7.04 8.87
N ALA A 131 26.32 7.25 9.37
CA ALA A 131 25.73 8.50 9.80
C ALA A 131 26.12 8.81 11.25
N SER A 132 26.18 10.10 11.59
CA SER A 132 26.25 10.51 12.99
C SER A 132 24.98 10.06 13.74
N PRO A 133 25.03 9.91 15.07
CA PRO A 133 23.84 9.55 15.87
C PRO A 133 22.63 10.47 15.60
N GLU A 134 22.89 11.75 15.36
CA GLU A 134 21.87 12.78 15.08
C GLU A 134 21.24 12.57 13.69
N ILE A 135 22.05 12.34 12.65
CA ILE A 135 21.56 12.06 11.29
C ILE A 135 20.73 10.78 11.28
N ARG A 136 21.20 9.73 11.97
CA ARG A 136 20.47 8.47 12.09
C ARG A 136 19.11 8.66 12.75
N GLN A 137 19.05 9.37 13.88
CA GLN A 137 17.78 9.64 14.57
C GLN A 137 16.80 10.47 13.72
N ALA A 138 17.31 11.45 12.98
CA ALA A 138 16.49 12.23 12.06
C ALA A 138 15.91 11.35 10.94
N ALA A 139 16.77 10.56 10.27
CA ALA A 139 16.35 9.67 9.20
C ALA A 139 15.37 8.58 9.68
N GLU A 140 15.59 8.00 10.86
CA GLU A 140 14.64 7.04 11.47
C GLU A 140 13.28 7.66 11.78
N ARG A 141 13.25 8.96 12.13
CA ARG A 141 11.98 9.67 12.31
C ARG A 141 11.25 9.80 10.98
N MET A 142 11.91 10.31 9.95
CA MET A 142 11.30 10.45 8.62
C MET A 142 10.77 9.10 8.13
N ALA A 143 11.57 8.03 8.23
CA ALA A 143 11.15 6.68 7.86
C ALA A 143 9.86 6.23 8.58
N ARG A 144 9.66 6.63 9.84
CA ARG A 144 8.45 6.29 10.59
C ARG A 144 7.23 7.04 10.04
N GLU A 145 7.38 8.31 9.70
CA GLU A 145 6.28 9.11 9.11
C GLU A 145 5.84 8.50 7.76
N GLU A 146 6.78 8.13 6.88
CA GLU A 146 6.44 7.50 5.58
C GLU A 146 5.68 6.17 5.74
N LEU A 147 5.95 5.43 6.82
CA LEU A 147 5.19 4.21 7.13
C LEU A 147 3.75 4.50 7.55
N GLU A 148 3.52 5.59 8.30
CA GLU A 148 2.17 6.02 8.66
C GLU A 148 1.41 6.55 7.44
N HIS A 149 2.06 7.31 6.55
CA HIS A 149 1.48 7.70 5.26
C HIS A 149 1.12 6.48 4.41
N ALA A 150 2.06 5.54 4.24
CA ALA A 150 1.82 4.31 3.48
C ALA A 150 0.65 3.51 4.06
N LYS A 151 0.50 3.47 5.38
CA LYS A 151 -0.62 2.82 6.07
C LYS A 151 -1.95 3.52 5.78
N THR A 152 -2.00 4.85 5.91
CA THR A 152 -3.19 5.67 5.57
C THR A 152 -3.61 5.45 4.13
N LEU A 153 -2.67 5.50 3.19
CA LEU A 153 -2.91 5.30 1.76
C LEU A 153 -3.34 3.87 1.43
N ARG A 154 -2.74 2.84 2.05
CA ARG A 154 -3.18 1.44 1.87
C ARG A 154 -4.61 1.25 2.35
N ARG A 155 -5.00 1.88 3.46
CA ARG A 155 -6.38 1.84 3.97
C ARG A 155 -7.35 2.53 3.01
N ALA A 156 -7.00 3.72 2.54
CA ALA A 156 -7.79 4.43 1.52
C ALA A 156 -7.90 3.60 0.23
N ARG A 157 -6.83 2.93 -0.19
CA ARG A 157 -6.82 2.03 -1.36
C ARG A 157 -7.82 0.89 -1.23
N ARG A 158 -7.85 0.22 -0.06
CA ARG A 158 -8.84 -0.83 0.23
C ARG A 158 -10.26 -0.29 0.16
N LYS A 159 -10.53 0.85 0.78
CA LYS A 159 -11.84 1.50 0.69
C LYS A 159 -12.23 1.82 -0.74
N ALA A 160 -11.31 2.38 -1.52
CA ALA A 160 -11.52 2.67 -2.95
C ALA A 160 -11.77 1.40 -3.77
N PHE A 161 -11.10 0.29 -3.45
CA PHE A 161 -11.31 -1.01 -4.10
C PHE A 161 -12.74 -1.53 -3.88
N PHE A 162 -13.27 -1.41 -2.66
CA PHE A 162 -14.65 -1.79 -2.36
C PHE A 162 -15.67 -0.79 -2.94
N ALA A 163 -15.44 0.51 -2.77
CA ALA A 163 -16.30 1.59 -3.28
C ALA A 163 -16.41 1.63 -4.81
N GLY A 164 -15.30 1.45 -5.53
CA GLY A 164 -15.25 1.47 -6.99
C GLY A 164 -16.07 0.33 -7.61
N ARG A 165 -16.19 -0.81 -6.93
CA ARG A 165 -17.12 -1.84 -7.39
C ARG A 165 -18.56 -1.37 -7.16
N HIS A 166 -18.91 -0.80 -6.00
CA HIS A 166 -20.30 -0.47 -5.61
C HIS A 166 -21.09 0.41 -6.61
N ALA A 167 -20.39 1.18 -7.45
CA ALA A 167 -21.01 2.14 -8.37
C ALA A 167 -21.56 1.54 -9.69
N GLY A 168 -21.27 0.28 -10.03
CA GLY A 168 -21.56 -0.26 -11.37
C GLY A 168 -22.43 -1.51 -11.46
N ALA A 169 -22.78 -2.15 -10.34
CA ALA A 169 -23.47 -3.45 -10.37
C ALA A 169 -24.73 -3.46 -9.51
N THR A 170 -25.84 -3.83 -10.15
CA THR A 170 -27.19 -3.92 -9.57
C THR A 170 -27.37 -5.18 -8.71
N VAL A 171 -26.46 -6.14 -8.82
CA VAL A 171 -26.52 -7.42 -8.11
C VAL A 171 -25.47 -7.42 -7.02
N ARG A 172 -25.91 -7.40 -5.77
CA ARG A 172 -25.06 -7.63 -4.60
C ARG A 172 -25.38 -9.02 -4.05
N GLU A 173 -24.35 -9.84 -3.86
CA GLU A 173 -24.50 -11.20 -3.34
C GLU A 173 -23.78 -11.30 -1.99
N PRO A 174 -24.29 -12.14 -1.06
CA PRO A 174 -23.52 -12.53 0.11
C PRO A 174 -22.22 -13.19 -0.34
N HIS A 175 -21.09 -12.69 0.14
CA HIS A 175 -19.81 -13.35 -0.08
C HIS A 175 -19.73 -14.59 0.80
N ASP A 176 -19.89 -15.75 0.18
CA ASP A 176 -19.56 -17.01 0.82
C ASP A 176 -18.03 -17.19 0.82
N LEU A 177 -17.38 -16.72 1.89
CA LEU A 177 -15.93 -16.81 2.04
C LEU A 177 -15.43 -18.25 1.97
N ALA A 178 -16.22 -19.23 2.39
CA ALA A 178 -15.85 -20.63 2.30
C ALA A 178 -15.81 -21.08 0.84
N GLU A 179 -16.78 -20.68 0.01
CA GLU A 179 -16.78 -20.97 -1.42
C GLU A 179 -15.67 -20.22 -2.16
N LEU A 180 -15.34 -18.98 -1.76
CA LEU A 180 -14.23 -18.23 -2.36
C LEU A 180 -12.87 -18.86 -2.08
N GLU A 181 -12.64 -19.33 -0.85
CA GLU A 181 -11.43 -20.09 -0.52
C GLU A 181 -11.38 -21.43 -1.28
N LEU A 182 -12.53 -22.07 -1.50
CA LEU A 182 -12.62 -23.28 -2.32
C LEU A 182 -12.35 -23.00 -3.80
N GLU A 183 -12.81 -21.86 -4.32
CA GLU A 183 -12.50 -21.41 -5.67
C GLU A 183 -10.99 -21.15 -5.84
N VAL A 184 -10.33 -20.52 -4.86
CA VAL A 184 -8.87 -20.37 -4.84
C VAL A 184 -8.19 -21.75 -4.86
N CYS A 185 -8.63 -22.70 -4.02
CA CYS A 185 -8.12 -24.08 -4.03
C CYS A 185 -8.20 -24.70 -5.42
N ARG A 186 -9.38 -24.67 -6.06
CA ARG A 186 -9.58 -25.27 -7.40
C ARG A 186 -8.66 -24.64 -8.45
N LYS A 187 -8.46 -23.31 -8.42
CA LYS A 187 -7.55 -22.63 -9.35
C LYS A 187 -6.08 -22.98 -9.11
N LEU A 188 -5.66 -23.08 -7.84
CA LEU A 188 -4.29 -23.49 -7.48
C LEU A 188 -4.00 -24.93 -7.93
N GLU A 189 -4.97 -25.84 -7.79
CA GLU A 189 -4.86 -27.22 -8.30
C GLU A 189 -4.71 -27.24 -9.83
N GLN A 190 -5.53 -26.45 -10.55
CA GLN A 190 -5.39 -26.30 -12.00
C GLN A 190 -4.01 -25.76 -12.41
N CYS A 191 -3.44 -24.84 -11.64
CA CYS A 191 -2.07 -24.37 -11.85
C CYS A 191 -1.05 -25.49 -11.60
N ALA A 192 -1.19 -26.26 -10.51
CA ALA A 192 -0.30 -27.37 -10.21
C ALA A 192 -0.31 -28.46 -11.30
N ASP A 193 -1.47 -28.74 -11.89
CA ASP A 193 -1.63 -29.75 -12.94
C ASP A 193 -1.06 -29.29 -14.29
N LYS A 194 -1.22 -28.00 -14.61
CA LYS A 194 -0.60 -27.39 -15.81
C LYS A 194 0.93 -27.35 -15.73
N HIS A 195 1.48 -27.25 -14.53
CA HIS A 195 2.91 -27.06 -14.29
C HIS A 195 3.50 -28.25 -13.52
N GLN A 196 3.55 -29.42 -14.17
CA GLN A 196 4.05 -30.71 -13.63
C GLN A 196 5.08 -30.51 -12.50
N GLY A 197 4.65 -30.65 -11.24
CA GLY A 197 5.55 -30.71 -10.10
C GLY A 197 5.71 -29.45 -9.24
N ALA A 198 4.87 -28.42 -9.39
CA ALA A 198 4.89 -27.28 -8.47
C ALA A 198 4.26 -27.64 -7.10
N ASN A 199 5.07 -28.24 -6.22
CA ASN A 199 4.69 -28.58 -4.84
C ASN A 199 4.11 -27.38 -4.08
N ASP A 200 4.58 -26.16 -4.40
CA ASP A 200 4.09 -24.93 -3.77
C ASP A 200 2.62 -24.64 -4.10
N TYR A 201 2.20 -24.82 -5.36
CA TYR A 201 0.79 -24.66 -5.74
C TYR A 201 -0.10 -25.69 -5.01
N ARG A 202 0.36 -26.93 -4.85
CA ARG A 202 -0.37 -27.97 -4.11
C ARG A 202 -0.44 -27.67 -2.62
N ALA A 203 0.64 -27.17 -2.02
CA ALA A 203 0.65 -26.77 -0.62
C ALA A 203 -0.33 -25.62 -0.35
N LEU A 204 -0.34 -24.59 -1.21
CA LEU A 204 -1.29 -23.48 -1.11
C LEU A 204 -2.74 -23.94 -1.32
N ALA A 205 -2.98 -24.89 -2.23
CA ALA A 205 -4.33 -25.44 -2.45
C ALA A 205 -4.86 -26.18 -1.22
N LEU A 206 -4.02 -26.99 -0.57
CA LEU A 206 -4.37 -27.69 0.66
C LEU A 206 -4.71 -26.72 1.79
N GLU A 207 -3.95 -25.63 1.92
CA GLU A 207 -4.24 -24.58 2.91
C GLU A 207 -5.57 -23.88 2.61
N ALA A 208 -5.82 -23.48 1.37
CA ALA A 208 -7.08 -22.87 0.96
C ALA A 208 -8.28 -23.79 1.20
N ARG A 209 -8.13 -25.09 0.94
CA ARG A 209 -9.16 -26.11 1.25
C ARG A 209 -9.46 -26.19 2.75
N LYS A 210 -8.42 -26.16 3.59
CA LYS A 210 -8.60 -26.16 5.04
C LYS A 210 -9.35 -24.90 5.50
N LEU A 211 -8.94 -23.72 5.01
CA LEU A 211 -9.62 -22.46 5.34
C LEU A 211 -11.09 -22.47 4.92
N SER A 212 -11.40 -22.99 3.73
CA SER A 212 -12.78 -23.15 3.26
C SER A 212 -13.61 -23.99 4.25
N HIS A 213 -13.08 -25.12 4.71
CA HIS A 213 -13.77 -25.97 5.67
C HIS A 213 -13.96 -25.29 7.04
N ASP A 214 -12.93 -24.61 7.53
CA ASP A 214 -12.97 -23.88 8.80
C ASP A 214 -13.99 -22.72 8.74
N LEU A 215 -14.06 -22.00 7.61
CA LEU A 215 -15.03 -20.91 7.40
C LEU A 215 -16.46 -21.40 7.17
N ALA A 216 -16.66 -22.57 6.55
CA ALA A 216 -17.98 -23.17 6.41
C ALA A 216 -18.55 -23.62 7.77
N SER A 217 -17.67 -24.09 8.67
CA SER A 217 -18.05 -24.60 9.99
C SER A 217 -18.24 -23.47 11.02
N ASP A 218 -17.41 -22.45 10.94
CA ASP A 218 -17.44 -21.26 11.81
C ASP A 218 -17.30 -20.01 10.92
N PRO A 219 -18.39 -19.42 10.43
CA PRO A 219 -18.32 -18.24 9.57
C PRO A 219 -17.62 -17.05 10.24
N LEU A 220 -16.83 -16.28 9.49
CA LEU A 220 -16.14 -15.12 10.04
C LEU A 220 -17.12 -14.00 10.48
N GLN A 221 -18.28 -13.92 9.83
CA GLN A 221 -19.34 -12.97 10.12
C GLN A 221 -20.71 -13.57 9.76
N ASP A 222 -21.71 -13.35 10.60
CA ASP A 222 -23.12 -13.65 10.37
C ASP A 222 -23.97 -12.39 10.67
N PRO A 223 -24.72 -11.82 9.71
CA PRO A 223 -24.91 -12.29 8.34
C PRO A 223 -23.65 -12.10 7.47
N ALA A 224 -23.54 -12.96 6.44
CA ALA A 224 -22.46 -12.89 5.47
C ALA A 224 -22.38 -11.50 4.81
N PRO A 225 -21.18 -11.03 4.47
CA PRO A 225 -20.99 -9.67 3.97
C PRO A 225 -21.55 -9.59 2.57
N VAL A 226 -22.39 -8.60 2.30
CA VAL A 226 -22.99 -8.42 0.97
C VAL A 226 -22.15 -7.42 0.18
N GLY A 227 -21.76 -7.79 -1.03
CA GLY A 227 -21.13 -6.86 -1.96
C GLY A 227 -21.06 -7.43 -3.34
N LEU A 228 -20.03 -7.03 -4.09
CA LEU A 228 -19.98 -7.29 -5.51
C LEU A 228 -19.17 -8.53 -5.84
N PRO A 229 -19.52 -9.20 -6.95
CA PRO A 229 -18.93 -10.48 -7.26
C PRO A 229 -17.39 -10.35 -7.27
N PRO A 230 -16.71 -11.27 -6.58
CA PRO A 230 -15.27 -11.24 -6.50
C PRO A 230 -14.65 -11.50 -7.89
N PRO A 231 -13.40 -11.07 -8.09
CA PRO A 231 -12.72 -11.23 -9.36
C PRO A 231 -12.46 -12.71 -9.69
N ARG A 232 -12.38 -13.02 -10.98
CA ARG A 232 -12.31 -14.42 -11.47
C ARG A 232 -10.89 -14.96 -11.64
N SER A 233 -9.87 -14.11 -11.80
CA SER A 233 -8.48 -14.58 -11.92
C SER A 233 -7.91 -14.95 -10.55
N LEU A 234 -6.94 -15.86 -10.52
CA LEU A 234 -6.35 -16.34 -9.27
C LEU A 234 -5.66 -15.21 -8.48
N ASP A 235 -4.77 -14.44 -9.11
CA ASP A 235 -4.07 -13.32 -8.47
C ASP A 235 -5.07 -12.30 -7.89
N ALA A 236 -6.04 -11.86 -8.69
CA ALA A 236 -7.02 -10.87 -8.25
C ALA A 236 -7.95 -11.41 -7.14
N LEU A 237 -8.30 -12.69 -7.16
CA LEU A 237 -9.10 -13.32 -6.09
C LEU A 237 -8.30 -13.44 -4.79
N CYS A 238 -7.01 -13.80 -4.88
CA CYS A 238 -6.10 -13.78 -3.75
C CYS A 238 -5.94 -12.37 -3.17
N GLU A 239 -5.77 -11.35 -4.01
CA GLU A 239 -5.68 -9.94 -3.59
C GLU A 239 -6.99 -9.46 -2.95
N TRP A 240 -8.13 -9.85 -3.53
CA TRP A 240 -9.45 -9.54 -2.96
C TRP A 240 -9.61 -10.13 -1.55
N LEU A 241 -9.24 -11.39 -1.34
CA LEU A 241 -9.31 -12.04 -0.02
C LEU A 241 -8.35 -11.39 0.99
N VAL A 242 -7.16 -10.96 0.55
CA VAL A 242 -6.23 -10.18 1.39
C VAL A 242 -6.89 -8.90 1.88
N ASP A 243 -7.39 -8.08 0.95
CA ASP A 243 -7.99 -6.79 1.30
C ASP A 243 -9.24 -6.97 2.17
N TYR A 244 -10.04 -8.01 1.91
CA TYR A 244 -11.20 -8.35 2.70
C TYR A 244 -10.83 -8.73 4.15
N TYR A 245 -9.91 -9.67 4.35
CA TYR A 245 -9.54 -10.10 5.71
C TYR A 245 -8.84 -9.00 6.51
N ILE A 246 -8.05 -8.14 5.86
CA ILE A 246 -7.45 -6.97 6.52
C ILE A 246 -8.54 -6.01 7.01
N GLU A 247 -9.51 -5.67 6.15
CA GLU A 247 -10.60 -4.77 6.53
C GLU A 247 -11.46 -5.38 7.65
N ALA A 248 -11.77 -6.68 7.58
CA ALA A 248 -12.48 -7.39 8.63
C ALA A 248 -11.71 -7.36 9.96
N GLY A 249 -10.38 -7.48 9.92
CA GLY A 249 -9.50 -7.36 11.09
C GLY A 249 -9.50 -5.99 11.76
N GLU A 250 -9.93 -4.94 11.07
CA GLU A 250 -10.07 -3.58 11.60
C GLU A 250 -11.51 -3.28 12.07
N THR A 251 -12.51 -3.80 11.35
CA THR A 251 -13.91 -3.33 11.46
C THR A 251 -14.84 -4.27 12.20
N LEU A 252 -14.51 -5.55 12.34
CA LEU A 252 -15.39 -6.50 13.02
C LEU A 252 -15.60 -6.10 14.51
N PRO A 253 -16.82 -6.28 15.05
CA PRO A 253 -17.17 -5.77 16.37
C PRO A 253 -16.52 -6.54 17.52
N SER A 254 -16.21 -7.82 17.32
CA SER A 254 -15.62 -8.69 18.34
C SER A 254 -14.10 -8.72 18.21
N GLN A 255 -13.40 -8.60 19.35
CA GLN A 255 -11.95 -8.75 19.41
C GLN A 255 -11.50 -10.11 18.86
N ALA A 256 -12.17 -11.20 19.25
CA ALA A 256 -11.85 -12.54 18.79
C ALA A 256 -12.04 -12.68 17.26
N ALA A 257 -13.08 -12.05 16.71
CA ALA A 257 -13.34 -12.06 15.27
C ALA A 257 -12.29 -11.24 14.50
N ARG A 258 -11.83 -10.11 15.06
CA ARG A 258 -10.71 -9.32 14.50
C ARG A 258 -9.40 -10.09 14.50
N GLU A 259 -9.05 -10.75 15.61
CA GLU A 259 -7.85 -11.58 15.70
C GLU A 259 -7.89 -12.73 14.69
N ARG A 260 -9.05 -13.38 14.53
CA ARG A 260 -9.26 -14.43 13.53
C ARG A 260 -9.11 -13.90 12.10
N ALA A 261 -9.70 -12.74 11.80
CA ALA A 261 -9.54 -12.08 10.50
C ALA A 261 -8.08 -11.69 10.22
N GLN A 262 -7.33 -11.22 11.23
CA GLN A 262 -5.90 -10.91 11.09
C GLN A 262 -5.05 -12.17 10.83
N ALA A 263 -5.39 -13.30 11.45
CA ALA A 263 -4.75 -14.58 11.14
C ALA A 263 -5.02 -15.03 9.69
N LEU A 264 -6.26 -14.89 9.22
CA LEU A 264 -6.63 -15.17 7.83
C LEU A 264 -5.92 -14.22 6.84
N ALA A 265 -5.83 -12.93 7.17
CA ALA A 265 -5.11 -11.94 6.39
C ALA A 265 -3.63 -12.31 6.24
N THR A 266 -2.99 -12.76 7.32
CA THR A 266 -1.59 -13.20 7.30
C THR A 266 -1.38 -14.34 6.31
N ILE A 267 -2.26 -15.34 6.33
CA ILE A 267 -2.23 -16.47 5.41
C ILE A 267 -2.45 -16.01 3.96
N ALA A 268 -3.47 -15.18 3.73
CA ALA A 268 -3.81 -14.67 2.41
C ALA A 268 -2.68 -13.82 1.80
N VAL A 269 -2.00 -12.97 2.60
CA VAL A 269 -0.88 -12.14 2.14
C VAL A 269 0.28 -13.01 1.69
N ARG A 270 0.63 -14.04 2.49
CA ARG A 270 1.67 -14.99 2.11
C ARG A 270 1.31 -15.71 0.82
N ARG A 271 0.07 -16.19 0.69
CA ARG A 271 -0.43 -16.85 -0.53
C ARG A 271 -0.30 -15.93 -1.75
N LEU A 272 -0.76 -14.67 -1.65
CA LEU A 272 -0.67 -13.71 -2.75
C LEU A 272 0.78 -13.47 -3.18
N ALA A 273 1.68 -13.27 -2.21
CA ALA A 273 3.10 -13.08 -2.49
C ALA A 273 3.71 -14.30 -3.21
N THR A 274 3.38 -15.51 -2.78
CA THR A 274 3.86 -16.75 -3.43
C THR A 274 3.27 -16.92 -4.84
N VAL A 275 1.97 -16.66 -5.02
CA VAL A 275 1.32 -16.72 -6.35
C VAL A 275 2.01 -15.75 -7.32
N ARG A 276 2.21 -14.49 -6.92
CA ARG A 276 2.89 -13.48 -7.75
C ARG A 276 4.32 -13.88 -8.08
N HIS A 277 5.07 -14.40 -7.10
CA HIS A 277 6.43 -14.87 -7.35
C HIS A 277 6.49 -16.02 -8.37
N LEU A 278 5.56 -16.97 -8.27
CA LEU A 278 5.45 -18.09 -9.20
C LEU A 278 4.92 -17.68 -10.58
N GLU A 279 4.30 -16.49 -10.70
CA GLU A 279 3.88 -15.89 -11.97
C GLU A 279 4.98 -15.04 -12.61
N GLU A 280 5.77 -14.30 -11.82
CA GLU A 280 6.91 -13.49 -12.27
C GLU A 280 8.10 -14.33 -12.75
N GLY A 281 8.37 -15.48 -12.12
CA GLY A 281 9.40 -16.43 -12.58
C GLY A 281 9.08 -17.13 -13.92
N ARG A 282 8.08 -16.65 -14.66
CA ARG A 282 7.62 -17.17 -15.95
C ARG A 282 8.02 -16.28 -17.14
N GLU A 283 8.43 -15.03 -16.90
CA GLU A 283 8.99 -14.10 -17.91
C GLU A 283 10.51 -14.25 -18.03
#